data_AF-A0A844EF57-F1
#
_entry.id   AF-A0A844EF57-F1
#
_cell.length_a   1.000
_cell.length_b   1.000
_cell.length_c   1.000
_cell.angle_alpha   90.00
_cell.angle_beta   90.00
_cell.angle_gamma   90.00
#
_symmetry.space_group_name_H-M   'P 1'
#
loop_
_entity.id
_entity.type
_entity.pdbx_description
1 polymer ?
#
loop_
_entity_poly.entity_id
_entity_poly.type
_entity_poly.pdbx_seq_one_letter_code
_entity_poly.pdbx_strand_id
1 'polypeptide(L)' 'MQVPVKSFYFEHGPQAVILLHAFASGPVDVRMLARYLERQNYTVYAPMFTGHG' A
#
# COMPACT_ATOMS: atom_id res chain seq x y z
N MET A 1 8.27 -19.80 5.35
CA MET A 1 6.88 -19.31 5.25
C MET A 1 6.90 -18.00 4.48
N GLN A 2 6.30 -17.94 3.29
CA GLN A 2 6.11 -16.66 2.61
C GLN A 2 5.02 -15.88 3.33
N VAL A 3 5.33 -14.65 3.74
CA VAL A 3 4.34 -13.75 4.33
C VAL A 3 3.35 -13.40 3.22
N PRO A 4 2.03 -13.63 3.40
CA PRO A 4 1.09 -13.35 2.34
C PRO A 4 1.14 -11.86 1.99
N VAL A 5 1.24 -11.54 0.71
CA VAL A 5 1.18 -10.18 0.23
C VAL A 5 -0.30 -9.76 0.31
N LYS A 6 -0.62 -8.78 1.16
CA LYS A 6 -1.99 -8.34 1.44
C LYS A 6 -2.11 -6.84 1.21
N SER A 7 -3.35 -6.40 0.95
CA SER A 7 -3.70 -4.98 1.03
C SER A 7 -3.29 -4.40 2.37
N PHE A 8 -2.93 -3.12 2.40
CA PHE A 8 -2.68 -2.41 3.67
C PHE A 8 -3.35 -1.04 3.68
N TYR A 9 -3.62 -0.59 4.90
CA TYR A 9 -4.19 0.71 5.21
C TYR A 9 -3.38 1.32 6.36
N PHE A 10 -2.90 2.54 6.17
CA PHE A 10 -2.23 3.34 7.19
C PHE A 10 -3.08 4.59 7.43
N GLU A 11 -3.75 4.62 8.58
CA GLU A 11 -4.56 5.76 9.00
C GLU A 11 -3.68 6.86 9.59
N HIS A 12 -3.89 8.10 9.15
CA HIS A 12 -3.17 9.26 9.65
C HIS A 12 -4.00 10.55 9.49
N GLY A 13 -3.49 11.56 8.78
CA GLY A 13 -4.16 12.84 8.59
C GLY A 13 -5.31 12.80 7.56
N PRO A 14 -5.93 13.98 7.32
CA PRO A 14 -7.18 14.08 6.57
C PRO A 14 -7.02 13.90 5.05
N GLN A 15 -5.79 13.95 4.53
CA GLN A 15 -5.51 13.78 3.11
C GLN A 15 -5.18 12.31 2.82
N ALA A 16 -5.89 11.72 1.84
CA ALA A 16 -5.75 10.32 1.49
C ALA A 16 -5.04 10.11 0.14
N VAL A 17 -4.21 9.07 0.05
CA VAL A 17 -3.54 8.63 -1.17
C VAL A 17 -3.81 7.15 -1.40
N ILE A 18 -4.19 6.78 -2.63
CA ILE A 18 -4.33 5.38 -3.05
C ILE A 18 -3.11 5.01 -3.90
N LEU A 19 -2.39 3.97 -3.51
CA LEU A 19 -1.22 3.48 -4.24
C LEU A 19 -1.52 2.17 -4.95
N LEU A 20 -1.35 2.15 -6.26
CA LEU A 20 -1.58 1.00 -7.13
C LEU A 20 -0.25 0.37 -7.52
N HIS A 21 -0.14 -0.95 -7.38
CA HIS A 21 1.07 -1.69 -7.76
C HIS A 21 1.07 -2.02 -9.27
N ALA A 22 2.21 -2.47 -9.77
CA ALA A 22 2.38 -2.82 -11.17
C ALA A 22 1.75 -4.17 -11.53
N PHE A 23 1.72 -4.47 -12.84
CA PHE A 23 1.33 -5.77 -13.36
C PHE A 23 2.27 -6.88 -12.86
N ALA A 24 1.70 -8.03 -12.47
CA ALA A 24 2.41 -9.21 -11.95
C ALA A 24 3.13 -9.01 -10.60
N SER A 25 2.89 -7.90 -9.89
CA SER A 25 3.43 -7.62 -8.55
C SER A 25 2.33 -7.40 -7.51
N GLY A 26 2.66 -6.89 -6.31
CA GLY A 26 1.69 -6.67 -5.25
C GLY A 26 1.95 -5.40 -4.44
N PRO A 27 1.07 -5.07 -3.46
CA PRO A 27 1.16 -3.86 -2.66
C PRO A 27 2.51 -3.63 -1.97
N VAL A 28 3.30 -4.69 -1.73
CA VAL A 28 4.61 -4.58 -1.07
C VAL A 28 5.56 -3.61 -1.80
N ASP A 29 5.47 -3.52 -3.13
CA ASP A 29 6.32 -2.65 -3.96
C ASP A 29 6.17 -1.17 -3.59
N VAL A 30 4.96 -0.78 -3.20
CA VAL A 30 4.63 0.61 -2.83
C VAL A 30 4.70 0.84 -1.33
N ARG A 31 5.07 -0.16 -0.52
CA ARG A 31 5.04 -0.06 0.95
C ARG A 31 6.03 0.97 1.49
N MET A 32 7.22 1.09 0.91
CA MET A 32 8.20 2.10 1.34
C MET A 32 7.72 3.52 1.06
N LEU A 33 7.11 3.75 -0.10
CA LEU A 33 6.47 5.02 -0.44
C LEU A 33 5.30 5.32 0.51
N ALA A 34 4.46 4.32 0.80
CA ALA A 34 3.37 4.46 1.75
C ALA A 34 3.86 4.88 3.15
N ARG A 35 4.97 4.30 3.65
CA ARG A 35 5.59 4.69 4.93
C ARG A 35 6.21 6.08 4.91
N TYR A 36 6.67 6.53 3.75
CA TYR A 36 7.11 7.93 3.60
C TYR A 36 5.92 8.87 3.71
N LEU A 37 4.84 8.62 2.96
CA LEU A 37 3.62 9.43 2.97
C LEU A 37 2.91 9.43 4.34
N GLU A 38 2.84 8.28 5.00
CA GLU A 38 2.34 8.15 6.38
C GLU A 38 3.11 9.10 7.32
N ARG A 39 4.44 9.11 7.25
CA ARG A 39 5.28 10.04 8.03
C ARG A 39 5.10 11.51 7.65
N GLN A 40 4.52 11.80 6.50
CA GLN A 40 4.14 13.15 6.06
C GLN A 40 2.66 13.47 6.36
N ASN A 41 2.01 12.70 7.26
CA ASN A 41 0.63 12.90 7.71
C ASN A 41 -0.46 12.58 6.67
N TYR A 42 -0.18 11.71 5.71
CA TYR A 42 -1.20 11.19 4.78
C TYR A 42 -1.79 9.86 5.26
N THR A 43 -3.10 9.71 5.08
CA THR A 43 -3.75 8.40 5.11
C THR A 43 -3.45 7.67 3.80
N VAL A 44 -3.03 6.41 3.85
CA VAL A 44 -2.63 5.66 2.65
C VAL A 44 -3.33 4.30 2.57
N TYR A 45 -3.85 3.97 1.40
CA TYR A 45 -4.38 2.66 1.09
C TYR A 45 -3.68 2.06 -0.14
N ALA A 46 -3.28 0.80 -0.06
CA ALA A 46 -2.76 0.05 -1.21
C ALA A 46 -3.51 -1.29 -1.31
N PRO A 47 -4.38 -1.48 -2.32
CA PRO A 47 -5.12 -2.73 -2.52
C PRO A 47 -4.25 -3.78 -3.22
N MET A 48 -4.44 -5.05 -2.86
CA MET A 48 -4.06 -6.18 -3.68
C MET A 48 -5.07 -6.35 -4.82
N PHE A 49 -4.60 -6.31 -6.07
CA PHE A 49 -5.44 -6.60 -7.21
C PHE A 49 -5.85 -8.07 -7.28
N THR A 50 -7.07 -8.33 -7.77
CA THR A 50 -7.55 -9.69 -8.00
C THR A 50 -6.60 -10.45 -8.93
N GLY A 51 -6.27 -11.69 -8.57
CA GLY A 51 -5.36 -12.54 -9.35
C GLY A 51 -3.87 -12.26 -9.15
N HIS A 52 -3.49 -11.33 -8.27
CA HIS A 52 -2.11 -11.11 -7.83
C HIS A 52 -1.91 -11.62 -6.39
N GLY A 53 -0.65 -11.82 -5.98
CA GLY A 53 -0.28 -12.25 -4.63
C GLY A 53 -0.03 -13.74 -4.52
#